data_AF-A0AAN8UM37-F1
#
_entry.id   AF-A0AAN8UM37-F1
#
_cell.length_a   1.000
_cell.length_b   1.000
_cell.length_c   1.000
_cell.angle_alpha   90.00
_cell.angle_beta   90.00
_cell.angle_gamma   90.00
#
_symmetry.space_group_name_H-M   'P 1'
#
loop_
_entity.id
_entity.type
_entity.pdbx_description
1 polymer ?
#
loop_
_entity_poly.entity_id
_entity_poly.type
_entity_poly.pdbx_seq_one_letter_code
_entity_poly.pdbx_strand_id
1 'polypeptide(L)' 'MESGSKGEKKKPPKSGEPKPKRKMKTAYQLDLLEKTYAVETYPSEALRGNLSVKLGLTDRQLQMWFCHRRLKDQKEE' A
#
# COMPACT_ATOMS: atom_id res chain seq x y z
N MET A 1 -4.80 6.34 -25.22
CA MET A 1 -5.13 6.03 -23.83
C MET A 1 -3.82 5.91 -23.08
N GLU A 2 -3.34 6.98 -22.45
CA GLU A 2 -2.12 6.94 -21.62
C GLU A 2 -2.23 8.07 -20.58
N SER A 3 -2.85 7.77 -19.43
CA SER A 3 -2.75 8.62 -18.26
C SER A 3 -1.43 8.29 -17.55
N GLY A 4 -0.36 8.94 -18.02
CA GLY A 4 0.92 9.00 -17.32
C GLY A 4 0.77 9.77 -16.01
N SER A 5 0.63 9.06 -14.89
CA SER A 5 0.70 9.68 -13.56
C SER A 5 2.15 10.03 -13.21
N LYS A 6 2.43 11.29 -13.51
CA LYS A 6 3.53 12.16 -13.07
C LYS A 6 4.02 11.86 -11.66
N GLY A 7 5.34 11.68 -11.55
CA GLY A 7 6.03 11.34 -10.32
C GLY A 7 5.86 12.34 -9.18
N GLU A 8 5.78 11.80 -7.97
CA GLU A 8 5.93 12.55 -6.73
C GLU A 8 7.30 12.28 -6.11
N LYS A 9 7.98 13.41 -5.92
CA LYS A 9 9.36 13.58 -5.51
C LYS A 9 9.61 12.96 -4.14
N LYS A 10 10.71 12.22 -4.05
CA LYS A 10 11.37 11.84 -2.80
C LYS A 10 11.60 13.08 -1.92
N LYS A 11 11.06 13.05 -0.70
CA LYS A 11 11.63 13.79 0.44
C LYS A 11 12.34 12.77 1.35
N PRO A 12 13.64 12.94 1.67
CA PRO A 12 14.30 12.08 2.64
C PRO A 12 13.83 12.49 4.05
N PRO A 13 13.40 11.56 4.93
CA PRO A 13 13.27 11.89 6.33
C PRO A 13 14.67 12.08 6.92
N LYS A 14 15.03 13.35 7.16
CA LYS A 14 16.06 13.73 8.13
C LYS A 14 15.60 13.32 9.53
N SER A 15 16.56 12.98 10.38
CA SER A 15 16.46 12.90 11.84
C SER A 15 16.05 11.53 12.43
N GLY A 16 17.07 10.75 12.81
CA GLY A 16 17.33 10.34 14.20
C GLY A 16 16.27 9.64 15.06
N GLU A 17 15.07 9.32 14.58
CA GLU A 17 14.06 8.63 15.37
C GLU A 17 14.21 7.10 15.21
N PRO A 18 14.06 6.30 16.30
CA PRO A 18 14.12 4.85 16.21
C PRO A 18 13.04 4.41 15.23
N LYS A 19 13.47 3.87 14.07
CA LYS A 19 12.58 3.40 13.00
C LYS A 19 11.44 2.61 13.66
N PRO A 20 10.17 3.00 13.47
CA PRO A 20 9.06 2.27 14.08
C PRO A 20 9.21 0.81 13.69
N LYS A 21 9.39 -0.06 14.70
CA LYS A 21 9.55 -1.50 14.49
C LYS A 21 8.44 -1.93 13.55
N ARG A 22 8.81 -2.58 12.45
CA ARG A 22 7.85 -3.02 11.42
C ARG A 22 6.80 -3.88 12.11
N LYS A 23 5.61 -3.31 12.35
CA LYS A 23 4.47 -4.10 12.81
C LYS A 23 4.07 -4.99 11.64
N MET A 24 4.21 -6.30 11.82
CA MET A 24 3.71 -7.27 10.85
C MET A 24 2.19 -7.12 10.76
N LYS A 25 1.68 -7.21 9.53
CA LYS A 25 0.23 -7.23 9.30
C LYS A 25 -0.31 -8.58 9.76
N THR A 26 -1.50 -8.59 10.34
CA THR A 26 -2.18 -9.85 10.70
C THR A 26 -2.62 -10.61 9.45
N ALA A 27 -2.86 -11.91 9.58
CA ALA A 27 -3.37 -12.73 8.47
C ALA A 27 -4.68 -12.15 7.88
N TYR A 28 -5.58 -11.68 8.75
CA TYR A 28 -6.83 -11.02 8.35
C TYR A 28 -6.58 -9.72 7.54
N GLN A 29 -5.60 -8.92 7.93
CA GLN A 29 -5.25 -7.71 7.19
C GLN A 29 -4.70 -8.05 5.80
N LEU A 30 -3.84 -9.08 5.70
CA LEU A 30 -3.31 -9.52 4.42
C LEU A 30 -4.39 -10.09 3.50
N ASP A 31 -5.26 -10.96 4.02
CA ASP A 31 -6.37 -11.56 3.27
C ASP A 31 -7.28 -10.49 2.63
N LEU A 32 -7.65 -9.46 3.38
CA LEU A 32 -8.46 -8.36 2.83
C LEU A 32 -7.72 -7.52 1.79
N LEU A 33 -6.43 -7.28 1.99
CA LEU A 33 -5.59 -6.57 1.02
C LEU A 33 -5.45 -7.35 -0.28
N GLU A 34 -5.25 -8.67 -0.20
CA GLU A 34 -5.14 -9.56 -1.35
C GLU A 34 -6.48 -9.72 -2.07
N LYS A 35 -7.59 -9.90 -1.34
CA LYS A 35 -8.95 -9.90 -1.90
C LYS A 35 -9.25 -8.61 -2.65
N THR A 36 -8.85 -7.47 -2.07
CA THR A 36 -9.02 -6.18 -2.74
C THR A 36 -8.17 -6.10 -4.00
N TYR A 37 -6.90 -6.51 -3.93
CA TYR A 37 -5.98 -6.49 -5.07
C TYR A 37 -6.46 -7.38 -6.23
N ALA A 38 -7.06 -8.54 -5.91
CA ALA A 38 -7.62 -9.45 -6.90
C ALA A 38 -8.81 -8.84 -7.68
N VAL A 39 -9.53 -7.88 -7.08
CA VAL A 39 -10.64 -7.18 -7.72
C VAL A 39 -10.18 -5.88 -8.38
N GLU A 40 -9.37 -5.09 -7.67
CA GLU A 40 -8.88 -3.78 -8.09
C GLU A 40 -7.38 -3.64 -7.75
N THR A 41 -6.52 -3.82 -8.75
CA THR A 41 -5.05 -3.75 -8.61
C THR A 41 -4.55 -2.34 -8.28
N TYR A 42 -5.35 -1.30 -8.57
CA TYR A 42 -5.11 0.11 -8.28
C TYR A 42 -6.29 0.70 -7.48
N PRO A 43 -6.40 0.39 -6.18
CA PRO A 43 -7.55 0.79 -5.39
C PRO A 43 -7.69 2.31 -5.32
N SER A 44 -8.90 2.83 -5.56
CA SER A 44 -9.21 4.26 -5.46
C SER A 44 -9.01 4.82 -4.03
N GLU A 45 -8.95 6.15 -3.88
CA GLU A 45 -8.80 6.78 -2.56
C GLU A 45 -9.96 6.41 -1.61
N ALA A 46 -11.18 6.37 -2.12
CA ALA A 46 -12.35 5.94 -1.36
C ALA A 46 -12.20 4.49 -0.86
N LEU A 47 -11.72 3.58 -1.71
CA LEU A 47 -11.52 2.18 -1.34
C LEU A 47 -10.40 2.02 -0.31
N ARG A 48 -9.29 2.76 -0.46
CA ARG A 48 -8.23 2.82 0.55
C ARG A 48 -8.72 3.41 1.87
N GLY A 49 -9.57 4.43 1.85
CA GLY A 49 -10.22 4.98 3.04
C GLY A 49 -11.04 3.94 3.80
N ASN A 50 -11.85 3.17 3.08
CA ASN A 50 -12.62 2.05 3.65
C ASN A 50 -11.72 0.97 4.26
N LEU A 51 -10.66 0.57 3.54
CA LEU A 51 -9.67 -0.39 4.06
C LEU A 51 -8.92 0.15 5.28
N SER A 52 -8.62 1.44 5.31
CA SER A 52 -7.91 2.09 6.41
C SER A 52 -8.72 1.95 7.70
N VAL A 53 -10.01 2.28 7.65
CA VAL A 53 -10.94 2.12 8.78
C VAL A 53 -11.11 0.65 9.16
N LYS A 54 -11.30 -0.24 8.18
CA LYS A 54 -11.56 -1.67 8.42
C LYS A 54 -10.34 -2.42 8.98
N LEU A 55 -9.14 -2.05 8.55
CA LEU A 55 -7.89 -2.73 8.91
C LEU A 55 -7.10 -2.00 10.00
N GLY A 56 -7.46 -0.76 10.33
CA GLY A 56 -6.67 0.10 11.22
C GLY A 56 -5.29 0.43 10.65
N LEU A 57 -5.18 0.53 9.32
CA LEU A 57 -3.93 0.83 8.61
C LEU A 57 -4.00 2.24 8.04
N THR A 58 -2.90 2.98 8.04
CA THR A 58 -2.90 4.31 7.41
C THR A 58 -2.93 4.20 5.89
N ASP A 59 -3.47 5.22 5.20
CA ASP A 59 -3.46 5.28 3.72
C ASP A 59 -2.04 5.06 3.16
N ARG A 60 -1.03 5.63 3.80
CA ARG A 60 0.38 5.41 3.41
C ARG A 60 0.79 3.95 3.48
N GLN A 61 0.36 3.21 4.51
CA GLN A 61 0.67 1.78 4.63
C GLN A 61 -0.04 0.96 3.53
N LEU A 62 -1.28 1.30 3.20
CA LEU A 62 -2.04 0.68 2.12
C LEU A 62 -1.34 0.94 0.78
N GLN A 63 -1.02 2.20 0.48
CA GLN A 63 -0.37 2.58 -0.75
C GLN A 63 0.99 1.89 -0.95
N MET A 64 1.81 1.83 0.11
CA MET A 64 3.06 1.08 0.10
C MET A 64 2.83 -0.42 -0.12
N TRP A 65 1.82 -1.02 0.51
CA TRP A 65 1.52 -2.44 0.33
C TRP A 65 1.10 -2.74 -1.11
N PHE A 66 0.19 -1.98 -1.70
CA PHE A 66 -0.24 -2.18 -3.10
C PHE A 66 0.91 -1.94 -4.08
N CYS A 67 1.80 -0.98 -3.81
CA CYS A 67 3.01 -0.76 -4.60
C CYS A 67 3.95 -1.98 -4.55
N HIS A 68 4.25 -2.47 -3.35
CA HIS A 68 5.08 -3.66 -3.19
C HIS A 68 4.43 -4.93 -3.75
N ARG A 69 3.11 -5.08 -3.64
CA ARG A 69 2.38 -6.24 -4.17
C ARG A 69 2.49 -6.32 -5.69
N ARG A 70 2.37 -5.19 -6.40
CA ARG A 70 2.60 -5.11 -7.86
C ARG A 70 4.04 -5.42 -8.26
N LEU A 71 5.01 -4.89 -7.52
CA LEU A 71 6.43 -5.20 -7.77
C LEU A 71 6.75 -6.69 -7.54
N LYS A 72 6.09 -7.34 -6.59
CA LYS A 72 6.20 -8.78 -6.37
C LYS A 72 5.57 -9.56 -7.54
N ASP A 73 4.38 -9.16 -7.98
CA ASP A 73 3.70 -9.74 -9.14
C ASP A 73 4.60 -9.72 -10.39
N GLN A 74 5.17 -8.56 -10.71
CA GLN A 74 6.08 -8.38 -11.86
C GLN A 74 7.40 -9.14 -11.77
N LYS A 75 7.75 -9.67 -10.59
CA LYS A 75 8.97 -10.45 -10.38
C LYS A 75 8.74 -11.95 -10.32
N GLU A 76 7.50 -12.36 -10.07
CA GLU A 76 7.10 -13.76 -10.01
C GLU A 76 6.55 -14.26 -11.36
N GLU A 77 6.36 -13.33 -12.32
CA GLU A 77 6.15 -13.58 -13.74
C GLU A 77 7.47 -13.54 -14.50
#